data_AF-A0A060CQJ5-F1
#
_entry.id   AF-A0A060CQJ5-F1
#
_cell.length_a   1.000
_cell.length_b   1.000
_cell.length_c   1.000
_cell.angle_alpha   90.00
_cell.angle_beta   90.00
_cell.angle_gamma   90.00
#
_symmetry.space_group_name_H-M   'P 1'
#
loop_
_entity.id
_entity.type
_entity.pdbx_description
1 polymer ?
#
loop_
_entity_poly.entity_id
_entity_poly.type
_entity_poly.pdbx_seq_one_letter_code
_entity_poly.pdbx_strand_id
1 'polypeptide(L)'
;LLESTINDHGARDPFIIRLEDGGFALIATDLNTRNAAYRGSDGTPQWRRMETHGRHDILVWKSPDLTHWIGPTTPRLGTADMGNVWAPKAVHMQDRGRYLVTWSSTSRSDGFAKQRITDHGRPTSTSSP
;
A
#
# COMPACT_ATOMS: atom_id res chain seq x y z
N LEU A 1 -3.14 -16.69 -10.59
CA LEU A 1 -2.75 -15.27 -10.59
C LEU A 1 -3.73 -14.53 -9.67
N LEU A 2 -3.27 -13.63 -8.80
CA LEU A 2 -4.18 -12.78 -8.02
C LEU A 2 -4.48 -11.52 -8.82
N GLU A 3 -5.75 -11.19 -8.93
CA GLU A 3 -6.24 -10.02 -9.66
C GLU A 3 -7.03 -9.13 -8.70
N SER A 4 -6.92 -7.81 -8.89
CA SER A 4 -7.75 -6.84 -8.19
C SER A 4 -8.77 -6.26 -9.16
N THR A 5 -10.05 -6.43 -8.85
CA THR A 5 -11.17 -5.85 -9.59
C THR A 5 -11.82 -4.69 -8.84
N ILE A 6 -11.17 -4.20 -7.78
CA ILE A 6 -11.63 -3.12 -6.91
C ILE A 6 -10.74 -1.89 -7.04
N ASN A 7 -11.30 -0.72 -6.74
CA ASN A 7 -10.61 0.57 -6.71
C ASN A 7 -9.81 0.88 -7.98
N ASP A 8 -8.48 0.80 -7.93
CA ASP A 8 -7.65 1.12 -9.09
C ASP A 8 -7.50 -0.05 -10.05
N HIS A 9 -8.03 -1.23 -9.71
CA HIS A 9 -8.00 -2.45 -10.52
C HIS A 9 -6.58 -2.94 -10.82
N GLY A 10 -5.66 -2.80 -9.87
CA GLY A 10 -4.28 -3.25 -10.03
C GLY A 10 -3.62 -3.56 -8.68
N ALA A 11 -2.82 -4.61 -8.66
CA ALA A 11 -2.03 -5.02 -7.51
C ALA A 11 -0.54 -4.89 -7.84
N ARG A 12 0.21 -4.15 -7.02
CA ARG A 12 1.65 -3.95 -7.21
C ARG A 12 2.42 -4.14 -5.91
N ASP A 13 3.70 -4.43 -6.06
CA ASP A 13 4.66 -4.50 -4.96
C ASP A 13 4.23 -5.48 -3.83
N PRO A 14 3.98 -6.77 -4.17
CA PRO A 14 3.45 -7.72 -3.20
C PRO A 14 4.44 -7.99 -2.06
N PHE A 15 3.93 -8.08 -0.84
CA PHE A 15 4.66 -8.51 0.35
C PHE A 15 3.86 -9.59 1.08
N ILE A 16 4.52 -10.68 1.46
CA ILE A 16 3.88 -11.81 2.14
C ILE A 16 4.37 -11.92 3.58
N ILE A 17 3.47 -12.23 4.50
CA ILE A 17 3.77 -12.47 5.92
C ILE A 17 2.97 -13.66 6.44
N ARG A 18 3.60 -14.45 7.32
CA ARG A 18 2.93 -15.51 8.08
C ARG A 18 2.12 -14.89 9.21
N LEU A 19 0.87 -15.34 9.36
CA LEU A 19 0.00 -14.89 10.44
C LEU A 19 0.26 -15.71 11.73
N GLU A 20 -0.06 -15.10 12.87
CA GLU A 20 0.18 -15.67 14.21
C GLU A 20 -0.67 -16.91 14.46
N ASP A 21 -1.92 -16.89 14.00
CA ASP A 21 -2.88 -17.99 14.05
C ASP A 21 -2.66 -19.05 12.96
N GLY A 22 -1.61 -18.90 12.16
CA GLY A 22 -1.32 -19.75 11.02
C GLY A 22 -1.83 -19.18 9.70
N GLY A 23 -1.38 -19.77 8.59
CA GLY A 23 -1.61 -19.21 7.26
C GLY A 23 -0.79 -17.94 6.98
N PHE A 24 -1.23 -17.17 5.99
CA PHE A 24 -0.48 -16.11 5.35
C PHE A 24 -1.37 -14.94 4.95
N ALA A 25 -0.80 -13.75 4.93
CA ALA A 25 -1.37 -12.58 4.26
C ALA A 25 -0.42 -12.09 3.16
N LEU A 26 -0.99 -11.75 2.01
CA LEU A 26 -0.33 -11.00 0.96
C LEU A 26 -0.91 -9.59 0.97
N ILE A 27 -0.05 -8.60 1.15
CA ILE A 27 -0.40 -7.19 1.08
C ILE A 27 0.23 -6.55 -0.15
N ALA A 28 -0.44 -5.60 -0.77
CA ALA A 28 0.03 -4.95 -2.00
C ALA A 28 -0.47 -3.51 -2.11
N THR A 29 0.21 -2.73 -2.96
CA THR A 29 -0.26 -1.43 -3.45
C THR A 29 -1.51 -1.63 -4.31
N ASP A 30 -2.57 -0.87 -4.01
CA ASP A 30 -3.75 -0.71 -4.89
C ASP A 30 -3.45 0.32 -5.99
N LEU A 31 -2.93 -0.15 -7.12
CA LEU A 31 -2.54 0.72 -8.23
C LEU A 31 -2.48 -0.03 -9.56
N ASN A 32 -3.31 0.40 -10.51
CA ASN A 32 -3.10 0.17 -11.93
C ASN A 32 -2.53 1.43 -12.58
N THR A 33 -1.28 1.36 -13.03
CA THR A 33 -0.59 2.51 -13.66
C THR A 33 -1.17 2.89 -15.02
N ARG A 34 -2.01 2.03 -15.61
CA ARG A 34 -2.75 2.28 -16.85
C ARG A 34 -4.20 2.67 -16.61
N ASN A 35 -4.62 2.84 -15.35
CA ASN A 35 -5.97 3.31 -15.06
C ASN A 35 -6.21 4.65 -15.75
N ALA A 36 -7.36 4.79 -16.43
CA ALA A 36 -7.72 5.99 -17.17
C ALA A 36 -7.71 7.26 -16.29
N ALA A 37 -7.95 7.11 -14.98
CA ALA A 37 -7.83 8.21 -14.03
C ALA A 37 -6.42 8.82 -14.04
N TYR A 38 -5.37 8.04 -14.21
CA TYR A 38 -3.98 8.50 -14.16
C TYR A 38 -3.33 8.68 -15.54
N ARG A 39 -4.13 8.83 -16.60
CA ARG A 39 -3.63 8.94 -17.97
C ARG A 39 -3.55 10.40 -18.42
N GLY A 40 -2.42 10.80 -19.00
CA GLY A 40 -2.27 12.10 -19.63
C GLY A 40 -3.00 12.23 -20.96
N SER A 41 -3.07 13.46 -21.49
CA SER A 41 -3.65 13.74 -22.80
C SER A 41 -2.93 13.01 -23.93
N ASP A 42 -1.62 12.81 -23.79
CA ASP A 42 -0.76 12.03 -24.69
C ASP A 42 -0.87 10.51 -24.49
N GLY A 43 -1.59 10.10 -23.45
CA GLY A 43 -1.81 8.71 -23.10
C GLY A 43 -0.78 8.05 -22.21
N THR A 44 0.19 8.81 -21.72
CA THR A 44 1.22 8.29 -20.82
C THR A 44 0.73 8.23 -19.36
N PRO A 45 1.25 7.29 -18.54
CA PRO A 45 0.99 7.27 -17.11
C PRO A 45 1.49 8.54 -16.41
N GLN A 46 0.60 9.23 -15.70
CA GLN A 46 0.95 10.39 -14.87
C GLN A 46 1.31 9.96 -13.46
N TRP A 47 2.58 9.57 -13.28
CA TRP A 47 3.13 9.18 -11.98
C TRP A 47 2.88 10.22 -10.90
N ARG A 48 3.09 11.51 -11.21
CA ARG A 48 2.88 12.59 -10.23
C ARG A 48 1.45 12.65 -9.70
N ARG A 49 0.45 12.32 -10.54
CA ARG A 49 -0.95 12.23 -10.13
C ARG A 49 -1.18 11.04 -9.19
N MET A 50 -0.57 9.90 -9.49
CA MET A 50 -0.63 8.71 -8.62
C MET A 50 0.07 8.94 -7.27
N GLU A 51 1.14 9.73 -7.25
CA GLU A 51 1.86 10.07 -6.01
C GLU A 51 1.08 11.03 -5.12
N THR A 52 0.23 11.89 -5.69
CA THR A 52 -0.43 12.99 -4.95
C THR A 52 -1.93 12.77 -4.72
N HIS A 53 -2.56 11.93 -5.53
CA HIS A 53 -3.99 11.62 -5.53
C HIS A 53 -4.25 10.12 -5.67
N GLY A 54 -3.27 9.29 -5.30
CA GLY A 54 -3.38 7.85 -5.31
C GLY A 54 -4.25 7.32 -4.17
N ARG A 55 -4.40 6.00 -4.11
CA ARG A 55 -5.17 5.34 -3.06
C ARG A 55 -4.48 5.41 -1.71
N HIS A 56 -5.31 5.44 -0.67
CA HIS A 56 -4.89 5.42 0.74
C HIS A 56 -5.14 4.06 1.41
N ASP A 57 -5.60 3.10 0.62
CA ASP A 57 -5.91 1.73 1.00
C ASP A 57 -4.84 0.80 0.44
N ILE A 58 -4.60 -0.30 1.12
CA ILE A 58 -3.80 -1.42 0.59
C ILE A 58 -4.73 -2.55 0.18
N LEU A 59 -4.24 -3.45 -0.67
CA LEU A 59 -4.92 -4.71 -0.94
C LEU A 59 -4.41 -5.77 0.02
N VAL A 60 -5.31 -6.57 0.59
CA VAL A 60 -4.96 -7.68 1.48
C VAL A 60 -5.70 -8.94 1.07
N TRP A 61 -4.94 -9.97 0.69
CA TRP A 61 -5.43 -11.35 0.56
C TRP A 61 -4.93 -12.19 1.72
N LYS A 62 -5.72 -13.18 2.12
CA LYS A 62 -5.32 -14.20 3.10
C LYS A 62 -5.31 -15.58 2.45
N SER A 63 -4.42 -16.44 2.91
CA SER A 63 -4.32 -17.82 2.45
C SER A 63 -3.94 -18.76 3.59
N PRO A 64 -4.58 -19.93 3.74
CA PRO A 64 -4.13 -20.93 4.70
C PRO A 64 -2.84 -21.65 4.27
N ASP A 65 -2.55 -21.70 2.96
CA ASP A 65 -1.60 -22.66 2.37
C ASP A 65 -0.77 -22.15 1.19
N LEU A 66 -0.80 -20.84 0.89
CA LEU A 66 -0.17 -20.16 -0.25
C LEU A 66 -0.75 -20.47 -1.63
N THR A 67 -1.75 -21.34 -1.73
CA THR A 67 -2.35 -21.73 -3.02
C THR A 67 -3.81 -21.27 -3.12
N HIS A 68 -4.57 -21.33 -2.04
CA HIS A 68 -5.95 -20.84 -1.97
C HIS A 68 -5.99 -19.46 -1.34
N TRP A 69 -6.55 -18.47 -2.04
CA TRP A 69 -6.52 -17.07 -1.60
C TRP A 69 -7.94 -16.51 -1.46
N ILE A 70 -8.16 -15.75 -0.38
CA ILE A 70 -9.41 -15.07 -0.06
C ILE A 70 -9.16 -13.56 -0.06
N GLY A 71 -10.02 -12.79 -0.71
CA GLY A 71 -9.93 -11.32 -0.82
C GLY A 71 -9.92 -10.84 -2.28
N PRO A 72 -9.43 -9.61 -2.56
CA PRO A 72 -8.81 -8.70 -1.59
C PRO A 72 -9.82 -7.99 -0.68
N THR A 73 -9.38 -7.63 0.52
CA THR A 73 -9.98 -6.56 1.33
C THR A 73 -9.13 -5.29 1.22
N THR A 74 -9.72 -4.12 1.51
CA THR A 74 -9.06 -2.81 1.36
C THR A 74 -9.04 -2.00 2.66
N PRO A 75 -8.19 -2.38 3.64
CA PRO A 75 -8.01 -1.55 4.82
C PRO A 75 -7.30 -0.24 4.47
N ARG A 76 -7.85 0.87 4.96
CA ARG A 76 -7.27 2.19 4.83
C ARG A 76 -6.11 2.39 5.80
N LEU A 77 -4.95 2.78 5.30
CA LEU A 77 -3.78 3.13 6.11
C LEU A 77 -3.44 4.63 6.02
N GLY A 78 -3.71 5.24 4.88
CA GLY A 78 -3.36 6.63 4.61
C GLY A 78 -4.37 7.64 5.17
N THR A 79 -3.85 8.81 5.54
CA THR A 79 -4.63 9.97 6.00
C THR A 79 -5.04 10.88 4.84
N ALA A 80 -5.79 11.95 5.10
CA ALA A 80 -6.16 12.93 4.08
C ALA A 80 -4.99 13.84 3.63
N ASP A 81 -3.88 13.85 4.38
CA ASP A 81 -2.68 14.63 4.06
C ASP A 81 -1.62 13.82 3.32
N MET A 82 -1.88 12.53 3.08
CA MET A 82 -1.05 11.66 2.25
C MET A 82 -1.46 11.77 0.79
N GLY A 83 -0.51 11.53 -0.10
CA GLY A 83 -0.78 11.48 -1.54
C GLY A 83 -1.03 10.05 -2.05
N ASN A 84 -0.49 9.04 -1.38
CA ASN A 84 -0.56 7.64 -1.78
C ASN A 84 -0.17 6.68 -0.63
N VAL A 85 -0.47 5.39 -0.77
CA VAL A 85 0.04 4.32 0.11
C VAL A 85 0.66 3.23 -0.76
N TRP A 86 1.99 3.21 -0.87
CA TRP A 86 2.71 2.30 -1.79
C TRP A 86 3.69 1.37 -1.07
N ALA A 87 3.91 0.20 -1.70
CA ALA A 87 4.85 -0.83 -1.31
C ALA A 87 4.78 -1.19 0.19
N PRO A 88 3.58 -1.60 0.68
CA PRO A 88 3.41 -1.89 2.09
C PRO A 88 4.26 -3.10 2.50
N LYS A 89 4.84 -3.01 3.70
CA LYS A 89 5.53 -4.12 4.37
C LYS A 89 4.98 -4.26 5.77
N ALA A 90 5.04 -5.48 6.30
CA ALA A 90 4.57 -5.76 7.65
C ALA A 90 5.62 -6.56 8.44
N VAL A 91 5.65 -6.32 9.74
CA VAL A 91 6.38 -7.16 10.70
C VAL A 91 5.48 -7.47 11.89
N HIS A 92 5.54 -8.72 12.36
CA HIS A 92 4.78 -9.14 13.54
C HIS A 92 5.52 -8.70 14.82
N MET A 93 4.86 -7.87 15.63
CA MET A 93 5.35 -7.43 16.94
C MET A 93 4.73 -8.35 18.01
N GLN A 94 5.35 -9.51 18.22
CA GLN A 94 4.85 -10.56 19.12
C GLN A 94 4.59 -10.07 20.54
N ASP A 95 5.46 -9.19 21.06
CA ASP A 95 5.34 -8.57 22.38
C ASP A 95 4.10 -7.69 22.54
N ARG A 96 3.44 -7.32 21.44
CA ARG A 96 2.26 -6.45 21.40
C ARG A 96 1.04 -7.10 20.72
N GLY A 97 1.15 -8.35 20.28
CA GLY A 97 0.07 -9.06 19.57
C GLY A 97 -0.47 -8.30 18.34
N ARG A 98 0.39 -7.59 17.61
CA ARG A 98 -0.01 -6.75 16.47
C ARG A 98 1.03 -6.71 15.37
N TYR A 99 0.61 -6.28 14.18
CA TYR A 99 1.50 -6.06 13.05
C TYR A 99 1.83 -4.58 12.92
N LEU A 100 3.12 -4.24 12.81
CA LEU A 100 3.55 -2.94 12.34
C LEU A 100 3.55 -2.96 10.82
N VAL A 101 2.77 -2.09 10.20
CA VAL A 101 2.74 -1.92 8.74
C VAL A 101 3.43 -0.60 8.39
N THR A 102 4.38 -0.66 7.47
CA THR A 102 5.10 0.49 6.93
C THR A 102 4.87 0.61 5.44
N TRP A 103 4.79 1.83 4.91
CA TRP A 103 4.61 2.10 3.48
C TRP A 103 5.35 3.37 3.06
N SER A 104 5.42 3.61 1.75
CA SER A 104 5.91 4.88 1.19
C SER A 104 4.74 5.80 0.84
N SER A 105 4.84 7.07 1.22
CA SER A 105 3.85 8.10 0.91
C SER A 105 4.50 9.45 0.66
N THR A 106 3.99 10.23 -0.30
CA THR A 106 4.18 11.70 -0.29
C THR A 106 3.20 12.36 0.68
N SER A 107 3.49 13.60 1.11
CA SER A 107 2.61 14.30 2.05
C SER A 107 2.40 15.77 1.68
N ARG A 108 1.20 16.29 1.92
CA ARG A 108 0.88 17.71 1.80
C ARG A 108 1.82 18.61 2.61
N SER A 109 2.36 18.11 3.72
CA SER A 109 3.26 18.86 4.62
C SER A 109 4.50 19.43 3.93
N ASP A 110 5.00 18.77 2.87
CA ASP A 110 6.12 19.27 2.04
C ASP A 110 5.70 19.51 0.58
N GLY A 111 4.41 19.76 0.33
CA GLY A 111 3.90 19.93 -1.03
C GLY A 111 4.02 18.65 -1.87
N PHE A 112 3.97 17.49 -1.22
CA PHE A 112 4.16 16.17 -1.79
C PHE A 112 5.54 15.98 -2.44
N ALA A 113 6.57 16.70 -1.99
CA ALA A 113 7.84 16.80 -2.72
C ALA A 113 8.60 15.47 -2.84
N LYS A 114 8.45 14.56 -1.88
CA LYS A 114 9.13 13.27 -1.90
C LYS A 114 8.37 12.17 -1.17
N GLN A 115 8.62 10.92 -1.57
CA GLN A 115 8.17 9.72 -0.88
C GLN A 115 8.93 9.55 0.44
N ARG A 116 8.23 9.16 1.50
CA ARG A 116 8.80 8.88 2.83
C ARG A 116 8.24 7.59 3.40
N ILE A 117 9.08 6.86 4.13
CA ILE A 117 8.60 5.73 4.92
C ILE A 117 7.70 6.24 6.04
N THR A 118 6.58 5.57 6.20
CA THR A 118 5.46 5.98 7.06
C THR A 118 4.95 4.77 7.82
N ASP A 119 4.56 4.98 9.07
CA ASP A 119 3.78 4.03 9.88
C ASP A 119 2.67 4.79 10.64
N HIS A 120 1.54 4.14 10.94
CA HIS A 120 0.42 4.75 11.69
C HIS A 120 -0.03 6.15 11.21
N GLY A 121 0.10 6.46 9.91
CA GLY A 121 -0.30 7.76 9.39
C GLY A 121 0.72 8.88 9.63
N ARG A 122 1.93 8.58 10.13
CA ARG A 122 3.00 9.54 10.39
C ARG A 122 4.29 9.14 9.67
N PRO A 123 5.05 10.09 9.10
CA PRO A 123 6.39 9.79 8.59
C PRO A 123 7.24 9.19 9.70
N THR A 124 7.97 8.12 9.42
CA THR A 124 8.99 7.65 10.35
C THR A 124 10.05 8.75 10.47
N SER A 125 10.36 9.17 11.69
CA SER A 125 11.50 10.06 11.91
C SER A 125 12.75 9.29 11.51
N THR A 126 13.33 9.63 10.36
CA THR A 126 14.70 9.26 10.07
C THR A 126 15.57 10.14 10.95
N SER A 127 15.87 9.67 12.17
CA SER A 127 17.11 10.10 12.80
C SER A 127 18.22 9.60 11.88
N SER A 128 18.76 10.50 11.07
CA SER A 128 20.05 10.24 10.43
C SER A 128 21.11 10.14 11.55
N PRO A 129 22.12 9.26 11.41
CA PRO A 129 23.25 9.22 12.33
C PRO A 129 24.00 10.56 12.36
#